data_AF-A0A151Z3Y4-F1
#
_entry.id   AF-A0A151Z3Y4-F1
#
_cell.length_a   1.000
_cell.length_b   1.000
_cell.length_c   1.000
_cell.angle_alpha   90.00
_cell.angle_beta   90.00
_cell.angle_gamma   90.00
#
_symmetry.space_group_name_H-M   'P 1'
#
loop_
_entity.id
_entity.type
_entity.pdbx_description
1 polymer ?
#
loop_
_entity_poly.entity_id
_entity_poly.type
_entity_poly.pdbx_seq_one_letter_code
_entity_poly.pdbx_strand_id
1 'polypeptide(L)'
;MKYRTIQISNKEDMDIFIIFTALDIHNLKFKSYNQKLPKEFGKKMIENIIFNDEFDQIIESGTLPNNLKTLIFGTDFGFDNPENSLQIGSLPESLQTLTFGENFNQTLLAKLLPSQLLKLDLGLKFNKPLQNLPGSLKILILGKLFNQPINAGSLPPFMETLYLSSHFNYPLEVGSLPSTLKTLVMGEKYNFIIGKDIIPKQIHTLQLSKFYSHPIGENTLPGVIKLTLGYSYSCPIIEENIPSVKQIRYHGTNTTVLNSLKSLKKIVFDNPLNKITW
;
A
#
# COMPACT_ATOMS: atom_id res chain seq x y z
N MET A 1 -27.69 -0.63 -8.19
CA MET A 1 -28.27 0.45 -7.35
C MET A 1 -27.11 1.30 -6.82
N LYS A 2 -27.07 2.60 -7.11
CA LYS A 2 -26.06 3.51 -6.54
C LYS A 2 -26.43 3.74 -5.08
N TYR A 3 -25.69 3.14 -4.15
CA TYR A 3 -25.84 3.44 -2.73
C TYR A 3 -25.64 4.94 -2.48
N ARG A 4 -26.54 5.57 -1.72
CA ARG A 4 -26.43 6.99 -1.38
C ARG A 4 -25.24 7.20 -0.44
N THR A 5 -24.45 8.24 -0.69
CA THR A 5 -23.40 8.70 0.22
C THR A 5 -23.95 9.86 1.03
N ILE A 6 -23.87 9.77 2.36
CA ILE A 6 -24.20 10.87 3.27
C ILE A 6 -22.91 11.58 3.69
N GLN A 7 -23.03 12.89 3.90
CA GLN A 7 -21.95 13.72 4.39
C GLN A 7 -22.27 14.20 5.80
N ILE A 8 -21.29 14.11 6.70
CA ILE A 8 -21.40 14.58 8.09
C ILE A 8 -20.33 15.66 8.29
N SER A 9 -20.74 16.87 8.61
CA SER A 9 -19.83 18.01 8.76
C SER A 9 -19.70 18.46 10.20
N ASN A 10 -20.71 18.25 11.02
CA ASN A 10 -20.74 18.72 12.40
C ASN A 10 -21.53 17.75 13.32
N LYS A 11 -21.69 18.15 14.59
CA LYS A 11 -22.42 17.36 15.59
C LYS A 11 -23.90 17.17 15.25
N GLU A 12 -24.56 18.23 14.81
CA GLU A 12 -25.99 18.21 14.49
C GLU A 12 -26.29 17.23 13.35
N ASP A 13 -25.45 17.23 12.30
CA ASP A 13 -25.52 16.24 11.21
C ASP A 13 -25.42 14.80 11.75
N MET A 14 -24.50 14.56 12.70
CA MET A 14 -24.28 13.25 13.30
C MET A 14 -25.46 12.82 14.18
N ASP A 15 -26.00 13.74 14.99
CA ASP A 15 -27.15 13.48 15.85
C ASP A 15 -28.40 13.17 15.00
N ILE A 16 -28.65 13.94 13.93
CA ILE A 16 -29.71 13.67 12.95
C ILE A 16 -29.51 12.30 12.30
N PHE A 17 -28.28 11.97 11.88
CA PHE A 17 -27.97 10.68 11.28
C PHE A 17 -28.21 9.51 12.25
N ILE A 18 -27.91 9.69 13.53
CA ILE A 18 -28.18 8.65 14.54
C ILE A 18 -29.68 8.42 14.72
N ILE A 19 -30.49 9.48 14.69
CA ILE A 19 -31.94 9.41 14.94
C ILE A 19 -32.73 8.90 13.72
N PHE A 20 -32.40 9.37 12.50
CA PHE A 20 -33.31 9.28 11.36
C PHE A 20 -32.94 8.28 10.25
N THR A 21 -32.06 7.30 10.48
CA THR A 21 -31.53 6.52 9.33
C THR A 21 -32.57 5.73 8.56
N ALA A 22 -32.76 6.16 7.31
CA ALA A 22 -33.31 5.38 6.21
C ALA A 22 -32.52 4.08 6.01
N LEU A 23 -33.22 3.02 5.61
CA LEU A 23 -32.73 1.64 5.60
C LEU A 23 -31.56 1.34 4.63
N ASP A 24 -31.18 2.26 3.74
CA ASP A 24 -30.29 1.99 2.59
C ASP A 24 -29.02 2.88 2.48
N ILE A 25 -28.42 3.29 3.60
CA ILE A 25 -27.17 4.07 3.59
C ILE A 25 -25.98 3.16 3.92
N HIS A 26 -25.06 3.00 2.96
CA HIS A 26 -23.85 2.18 3.12
C HIS A 26 -22.55 2.99 3.08
N ASN A 27 -22.60 4.25 2.63
CA ASN A 27 -21.43 5.11 2.45
C ASN A 27 -21.56 6.40 3.26
N LEU A 28 -20.55 6.70 4.06
CA LEU A 28 -20.47 7.91 4.86
C LEU A 28 -19.14 8.63 4.59
N LYS A 29 -19.21 9.95 4.38
CA LYS A 29 -18.03 10.80 4.28
C LYS A 29 -18.12 11.91 5.31
N PHE A 30 -17.17 11.97 6.23
CA PHE A 30 -17.02 13.13 7.10
C PHE A 30 -16.32 14.26 6.34
N LYS A 31 -16.80 15.50 6.49
CA LYS A 31 -16.27 16.67 5.80
C LYS A 31 -15.40 17.55 6.69
N SER A 32 -15.86 17.81 7.91
CA SER A 32 -15.21 18.68 8.90
C SER A 32 -15.50 18.21 10.33
N TYR A 33 -15.82 16.93 10.49
CA TYR A 33 -16.23 16.38 11.78
C TYR A 33 -14.98 15.95 12.53
N ASN A 34 -14.68 16.59 13.66
CA ASN A 34 -13.59 16.20 14.56
C ASN A 34 -14.12 16.08 16.00
N GLN A 35 -15.13 15.24 16.19
CA GLN A 35 -15.72 14.96 17.50
C GLN A 35 -15.74 13.46 17.76
N LYS A 36 -15.82 13.09 19.03
CA LYS A 36 -15.89 11.68 19.42
C LYS A 36 -17.16 11.03 18.84
N LEU A 37 -17.01 9.89 18.19
CA LEU A 37 -18.13 9.13 17.63
C LEU A 37 -19.05 8.62 18.75
N PRO A 38 -20.37 8.83 18.65
CA PRO A 38 -21.32 8.25 19.61
C PRO A 38 -21.39 6.72 19.47
N LYS A 39 -21.52 5.99 20.59
CA LYS A 39 -21.60 4.51 20.60
C LYS A 39 -22.72 3.95 19.73
N GLU A 40 -23.84 4.67 19.64
CA GLU A 40 -24.99 4.28 18.80
C GLU A 40 -24.65 4.22 17.30
N PHE A 41 -23.58 4.90 16.87
CA PHE A 41 -23.09 4.82 15.50
C PHE A 41 -22.68 3.40 15.10
N GLY A 42 -22.16 2.60 16.04
CA GLY A 42 -21.74 1.22 15.79
C GLY A 42 -22.88 0.27 15.40
N LYS A 43 -24.15 0.66 15.67
CA LYS A 43 -25.34 -0.12 15.31
C LYS A 43 -25.79 0.09 13.86
N LYS A 44 -25.17 1.01 13.12
CA LYS A 44 -25.55 1.34 11.75
C LYS A 44 -25.05 0.29 10.77
N MET A 45 -25.70 0.19 9.60
CA MET A 45 -25.35 -0.76 8.53
C MET A 45 -24.37 -0.16 7.50
N ILE A 46 -23.45 0.69 7.96
CA ILE A 46 -22.49 1.38 7.09
C ILE A 46 -21.36 0.43 6.72
N GLU A 47 -21.00 0.43 5.44
CA GLU A 47 -19.93 -0.39 4.87
C GLU A 47 -18.68 0.40 4.53
N ASN A 48 -18.81 1.70 4.24
CA ASN A 48 -17.68 2.53 3.83
C ASN A 48 -17.69 3.86 4.58
N ILE A 49 -16.59 4.16 5.26
CA ILE A 49 -16.36 5.43 5.97
C ILE A 49 -15.10 6.08 5.43
N ILE A 50 -15.21 7.38 5.11
CA ILE A 50 -14.09 8.25 4.81
C ILE A 50 -14.11 9.41 5.81
N PHE A 51 -13.10 9.50 6.66
CA PHE A 51 -12.90 10.65 7.53
C PHE A 51 -12.26 11.82 6.77
N ASN A 52 -12.54 13.04 7.22
CA ASN A 52 -11.85 14.24 6.74
C ASN A 52 -10.43 14.33 7.32
N ASP A 53 -9.67 15.27 6.77
CA ASP A 53 -8.26 15.46 7.10
C ASP A 53 -8.02 15.79 8.56
N GLU A 54 -8.92 16.55 9.18
CA GLU A 54 -8.78 17.03 10.57
C GLU A 54 -9.27 16.03 11.63
N PHE A 55 -9.82 14.86 11.26
CA PHE A 55 -10.33 13.91 12.25
C PHE A 55 -9.17 13.23 13.01
N ASP A 56 -9.06 13.52 14.31
CA ASP A 56 -8.03 12.93 15.18
C ASP A 56 -8.56 12.52 16.57
N GLN A 57 -9.76 11.96 16.59
CA GLN A 57 -10.39 11.47 17.81
C GLN A 57 -10.12 9.98 18.02
N ILE A 58 -10.08 9.58 19.28
CA ILE A 58 -9.97 8.17 19.68
C ILE A 58 -11.18 7.38 19.16
N ILE A 59 -10.92 6.28 18.46
CA ILE A 59 -11.95 5.30 18.09
C ILE A 59 -12.05 4.26 19.20
N GLU A 60 -13.14 4.32 19.97
CA GLU A 60 -13.41 3.34 21.02
C GLU A 60 -14.03 2.05 20.45
N SER A 61 -13.84 0.94 21.16
CA SER A 61 -14.45 -0.33 20.79
C SER A 61 -15.98 -0.22 20.69
N GLY A 62 -16.53 -0.78 19.62
CA GLY A 62 -17.97 -0.78 19.34
C GLY A 62 -18.53 0.55 18.82
N THR A 63 -17.71 1.58 18.58
CA THR A 63 -18.18 2.84 17.97
C THR A 63 -18.27 2.75 16.46
N LEU A 64 -17.41 1.96 15.82
CA LEU A 64 -17.49 1.70 14.39
C LEU A 64 -18.54 0.62 14.04
N PRO A 65 -19.28 0.78 12.94
CA PRO A 65 -20.25 -0.19 12.44
C PRO A 65 -19.71 -1.60 12.23
N ASN A 66 -20.41 -2.62 12.72
CA ASN A 66 -20.00 -4.03 12.58
C ASN A 66 -20.00 -4.56 11.14
N ASN A 67 -20.59 -3.84 10.18
CA ASN A 67 -20.59 -4.20 8.76
C ASN A 67 -19.53 -3.45 7.94
N LEU A 68 -18.72 -2.60 8.59
CA LEU A 68 -17.73 -1.77 7.92
C LEU A 68 -16.74 -2.62 7.13
N LYS A 69 -16.59 -2.34 5.85
CA LYS A 69 -15.68 -3.01 4.91
C LYS A 69 -14.50 -2.13 4.55
N THR A 70 -14.72 -0.83 4.41
CA THR A 70 -13.68 0.15 4.06
C THR A 70 -13.65 1.28 5.07
N LEU A 71 -12.46 1.56 5.59
CA LEU A 71 -12.19 2.69 6.47
C LEU A 71 -11.00 3.47 5.94
N ILE A 72 -11.21 4.76 5.68
CA ILE A 72 -10.19 5.68 5.22
C ILE A 72 -10.10 6.85 6.20
N PHE A 73 -8.93 7.05 6.78
CA PHE A 73 -8.62 8.22 7.60
C PHE A 73 -8.02 9.34 6.75
N GLY A 74 -8.34 10.58 7.10
CA GLY A 74 -7.69 11.75 6.54
C GLY A 74 -6.37 12.08 7.23
N THR A 75 -5.69 13.12 6.75
CA THR A 75 -4.31 13.53 7.07
C THR A 75 -3.90 13.42 8.55
N ASP A 76 -4.67 13.95 9.48
CA ASP A 76 -4.25 14.20 10.87
C ASP A 76 -4.50 13.04 11.83
N PHE A 77 -5.13 11.95 11.39
CA PHE A 77 -5.44 10.84 12.28
C PHE A 77 -4.17 10.23 12.91
N GLY A 78 -4.13 10.24 14.24
CA GLY A 78 -3.01 9.78 15.05
C GLY A 78 -1.89 10.80 15.22
N PHE A 79 -2.11 12.09 14.93
CA PHE A 79 -1.11 13.16 15.06
C PHE A 79 -1.01 13.71 16.48
N ASP A 80 -2.11 14.23 17.04
CA ASP A 80 -2.19 14.78 18.39
C ASP A 80 -2.32 13.65 19.44
N ASN A 81 -2.90 12.51 19.06
CA ASN A 81 -3.09 11.34 19.91
C ASN A 81 -2.31 10.09 19.43
N PRO A 82 -0.95 10.15 19.38
CA PRO A 82 -0.12 9.15 18.70
C PRO A 82 -0.07 7.76 19.35
N GLU A 83 -0.59 7.59 20.56
CA GLU A 83 -0.58 6.29 21.25
C GLU A 83 -1.98 5.74 21.56
N ASN A 84 -3.03 6.53 21.32
CA ASN A 84 -4.38 6.20 21.78
C ASN A 84 -5.47 6.32 20.70
N SER A 85 -5.13 6.67 19.45
CA SER A 85 -6.17 6.89 18.43
C SER A 85 -6.91 5.59 18.05
N LEU A 86 -6.26 4.42 18.14
CA LEU A 86 -6.89 3.10 17.99
C LEU A 86 -6.60 2.18 19.18
N GLN A 87 -7.65 1.60 19.76
CA GLN A 87 -7.54 0.56 20.79
C GLN A 87 -7.80 -0.83 20.21
N ILE A 88 -7.39 -1.89 20.92
CA ILE A 88 -7.74 -3.26 20.53
C ILE A 88 -9.28 -3.40 20.49
N GLY A 89 -9.81 -3.94 19.40
CA GLY A 89 -11.26 -4.06 19.18
C GLY A 89 -11.97 -2.78 18.76
N SER A 90 -11.24 -1.71 18.44
CA SER A 90 -11.80 -0.48 17.82
C SER A 90 -12.19 -0.69 16.35
N LEU A 91 -11.44 -1.55 15.64
CA LEU A 91 -11.71 -1.93 14.26
C LEU A 91 -12.61 -3.18 14.22
N PRO A 92 -13.70 -3.18 13.43
CA PRO A 92 -14.59 -4.34 13.34
C PRO A 92 -13.96 -5.47 12.50
N GLU A 93 -14.24 -6.73 12.86
CA GLU A 93 -13.71 -7.92 12.14
C GLU A 93 -14.19 -8.02 10.68
N SER A 94 -15.24 -7.30 10.32
CA SER A 94 -15.73 -7.22 8.95
C SER A 94 -14.83 -6.42 8.01
N LEU A 95 -13.89 -5.63 8.54
CA LEU A 95 -13.09 -4.66 7.82
C LEU A 95 -12.11 -5.36 6.87
N GLN A 96 -12.16 -4.96 5.60
CA GLN A 96 -11.35 -5.55 4.51
C GLN A 96 -10.28 -4.59 4.02
N THR A 97 -10.57 -3.28 4.01
CA THR A 97 -9.64 -2.24 3.56
C THR A 97 -9.49 -1.16 4.63
N LEU A 98 -8.25 -0.89 5.00
CA LEU A 98 -7.87 0.18 5.92
C LEU A 98 -6.81 1.07 5.27
N THR A 99 -7.08 2.37 5.25
CA THR A 99 -6.14 3.39 4.80
C THR A 99 -5.96 4.42 5.90
N PHE A 100 -4.73 4.59 6.35
CA PHE A 100 -4.35 5.63 7.30
C PHE A 100 -3.98 6.94 6.59
N GLY A 101 -4.16 8.04 7.32
CA GLY A 101 -3.79 9.39 6.89
C GLY A 101 -2.28 9.64 6.88
N GLU A 102 -1.88 10.79 6.36
CA GLU A 102 -0.47 11.15 6.22
C GLU A 102 0.31 11.13 7.53
N ASN A 103 -0.30 11.57 8.64
CA ASN A 103 0.37 11.73 9.92
C ASN A 103 0.43 10.46 10.78
N PHE A 104 -0.24 9.38 10.37
CA PHE A 104 -0.23 8.12 11.12
C PHE A 104 1.18 7.54 11.22
N ASN A 105 1.67 7.36 12.45
CA ASN A 105 3.00 6.80 12.71
C ASN A 105 3.04 6.00 14.02
N GLN A 106 1.96 5.26 14.29
CA GLN A 106 1.81 4.51 15.54
C GLN A 106 2.28 3.06 15.38
N THR A 107 2.71 2.45 16.48
CA THR A 107 3.09 1.03 16.48
C THR A 107 1.85 0.15 16.33
N LEU A 108 1.89 -0.81 15.41
CA LEU A 108 0.81 -1.78 15.23
C LEU A 108 0.88 -2.86 16.32
N LEU A 109 0.06 -2.69 17.36
CA LEU A 109 -0.02 -3.66 18.46
C LEU A 109 -0.64 -4.99 18.01
N ALA A 110 -0.31 -6.06 18.73
CA ALA A 110 -0.91 -7.37 18.49
C ALA A 110 -2.44 -7.30 18.61
N LYS A 111 -3.15 -7.92 17.65
CA LYS A 111 -4.63 -7.93 17.56
C LYS A 111 -5.28 -6.55 17.33
N LEU A 112 -4.50 -5.51 17.00
CA LEU A 112 -5.05 -4.22 16.62
C LEU A 112 -5.78 -4.28 15.27
N LEU A 113 -5.14 -4.93 14.29
CA LEU A 113 -5.70 -5.12 12.96
C LEU A 113 -6.61 -6.36 12.94
N PRO A 114 -7.79 -6.27 12.31
CA PRO A 114 -8.75 -7.38 12.25
C PRO A 114 -8.21 -8.54 11.42
N SER A 115 -8.64 -9.75 11.76
CA SER A 115 -8.09 -10.99 11.21
C SER A 115 -8.39 -11.22 9.73
N GLN A 116 -9.38 -10.51 9.18
CA GLN A 116 -9.83 -10.60 7.79
C GLN A 116 -9.37 -9.43 6.91
N LEU A 117 -8.50 -8.55 7.42
CA LEU A 117 -8.02 -7.40 6.66
C LEU A 117 -7.26 -7.84 5.40
N LEU A 118 -7.65 -7.34 4.24
CA LEU A 118 -7.11 -7.71 2.94
C LEU A 118 -6.15 -6.65 2.38
N LYS A 119 -6.44 -5.38 2.63
CA LYS A 119 -5.63 -4.25 2.15
C LYS A 119 -5.33 -3.29 3.30
N LEU A 120 -4.06 -2.93 3.42
CA LEU A 120 -3.57 -1.95 4.38
C LEU A 120 -2.69 -0.91 3.68
N ASP A 121 -3.03 0.36 3.87
CA ASP A 121 -2.20 1.50 3.52
C ASP A 121 -1.84 2.25 4.81
N LEU A 122 -0.54 2.37 5.07
CA LEU A 122 -0.01 2.88 6.34
C LEU A 122 0.13 4.40 6.39
N GLY A 123 -0.14 5.11 5.29
CA GLY A 123 -0.07 6.57 5.27
C GLY A 123 1.38 7.10 5.21
N LEU A 124 1.53 8.38 4.87
CA LEU A 124 2.80 8.98 4.44
C LEU A 124 3.95 8.85 5.45
N LYS A 125 3.71 9.20 6.73
CA LYS A 125 4.75 9.33 7.76
C LYS A 125 5.06 8.04 8.53
N PHE A 126 4.32 6.95 8.30
CA PHE A 126 4.54 5.69 9.02
C PHE A 126 5.98 5.20 8.85
N ASN A 127 6.67 5.01 9.97
CA ASN A 127 8.06 4.57 10.03
C ASN A 127 8.33 3.72 11.29
N LYS A 128 7.41 2.81 11.61
CA LYS A 128 7.56 1.82 12.70
C LYS A 128 7.86 0.43 12.14
N PRO A 129 8.52 -0.46 12.91
CA PRO A 129 8.75 -1.83 12.47
C PRO A 129 7.44 -2.54 12.07
N LEU A 130 7.49 -3.35 11.01
CA LEU A 130 6.35 -4.16 10.58
C LEU A 130 6.22 -5.37 11.49
N GLN A 131 5.30 -5.30 12.45
CA GLN A 131 4.95 -6.38 13.36
C GLN A 131 3.43 -6.53 13.39
N ASN A 132 2.96 -7.74 13.70
CA ASN A 132 1.54 -8.02 13.93
C ASN A 132 0.61 -7.77 12.73
N LEU A 133 1.11 -7.89 11.50
CA LEU A 133 0.28 -7.85 10.30
C LEU A 133 -0.59 -9.11 10.22
N PRO A 134 -1.88 -9.01 9.84
CA PRO A 134 -2.77 -10.16 9.77
C PRO A 134 -2.38 -11.10 8.62
N GLY A 135 -2.50 -12.41 8.84
CA GLY A 135 -2.15 -13.43 7.86
C GLY A 135 -2.99 -13.40 6.57
N SER A 136 -4.17 -12.79 6.62
CA SER A 136 -5.07 -12.57 5.47
C SER A 136 -4.60 -11.48 4.51
N LEU A 137 -3.65 -10.63 4.92
CA LEU A 137 -3.31 -9.42 4.19
C LEU A 137 -2.74 -9.74 2.80
N LYS A 138 -3.38 -9.18 1.77
CA LYS A 138 -3.02 -9.37 0.36
C LYS A 138 -2.24 -8.20 -0.22
N ILE A 139 -2.57 -6.98 0.21
CA ILE A 139 -1.99 -5.75 -0.32
C ILE A 139 -1.46 -4.92 0.85
N LEU A 140 -0.17 -4.59 0.81
CA LEU A 140 0.46 -3.65 1.72
C LEU A 140 1.06 -2.48 0.96
N ILE A 141 0.67 -1.28 1.36
CA ILE A 141 1.24 -0.02 0.88
C ILE A 141 2.00 0.61 2.05
N LEU A 142 3.34 0.66 1.95
CA LEU A 142 4.17 1.29 2.96
C LEU A 142 4.19 2.80 2.80
N GLY A 143 4.22 3.50 3.93
CA GLY A 143 4.29 4.95 3.97
C GLY A 143 5.52 5.52 3.26
N LYS A 144 5.38 6.69 2.63
CA LYS A 144 6.46 7.33 1.85
C LYS A 144 7.75 7.57 2.65
N LEU A 145 7.67 7.67 3.98
CA LEU A 145 8.82 7.85 4.87
C LEU A 145 9.30 6.58 5.57
N PHE A 146 8.64 5.43 5.38
CA PHE A 146 9.06 4.17 5.98
C PHE A 146 10.50 3.81 5.56
N ASN A 147 11.36 3.68 6.56
CA ASN A 147 12.76 3.30 6.40
C ASN A 147 13.19 2.44 7.59
N GLN A 148 12.53 1.29 7.76
CA GLN A 148 12.89 0.23 8.69
C GLN A 148 13.24 -1.03 7.90
N PRO A 149 14.10 -1.93 8.42
CA PRO A 149 14.43 -3.17 7.75
C PRO A 149 13.19 -4.08 7.60
N ILE A 150 13.15 -4.83 6.50
CA ILE A 150 12.14 -5.88 6.25
C ILE A 150 12.83 -7.23 6.39
N ASN A 151 12.78 -7.78 7.59
CA ASN A 151 13.38 -9.08 7.90
C ASN A 151 12.47 -10.23 7.47
N ALA A 152 13.05 -11.43 7.33
CA ALA A 152 12.29 -12.64 7.07
C ALA A 152 11.17 -12.84 8.10
N GLY A 153 9.96 -13.16 7.62
CA GLY A 153 8.78 -13.35 8.46
C GLY A 153 8.08 -12.07 8.95
N SER A 154 8.60 -10.88 8.63
CA SER A 154 7.91 -9.62 8.96
C SER A 154 6.66 -9.35 8.11
N LEU A 155 6.61 -9.95 6.91
CA LEU A 155 5.49 -9.85 5.98
C LEU A 155 4.61 -11.12 6.02
N PRO A 156 3.28 -10.98 5.96
CA PRO A 156 2.33 -12.10 5.86
C PRO A 156 2.66 -13.08 4.71
N PRO A 157 2.56 -14.41 4.95
CA PRO A 157 3.04 -15.42 4.00
C PRO A 157 2.22 -15.53 2.70
N PHE A 158 0.98 -15.01 2.69
CA PHE A 158 0.07 -15.06 1.54
C PHE A 158 -0.15 -13.71 0.86
N MET A 159 0.73 -12.74 1.13
CA MET A 159 0.70 -11.41 0.50
C MET A 159 0.96 -11.52 -1.01
N GLU A 160 0.25 -10.70 -1.78
CA GLU A 160 0.30 -10.72 -3.25
C GLU A 160 0.86 -9.44 -3.84
N THR A 161 0.70 -8.30 -3.16
CA THR A 161 1.18 -7.00 -3.63
C THR A 161 1.84 -6.21 -2.52
N LEU A 162 3.05 -5.71 -2.80
CA LEU A 162 3.81 -4.86 -1.91
C LEU A 162 4.26 -3.60 -2.64
N TYR A 163 3.93 -2.44 -2.09
CA TYR A 163 4.48 -1.15 -2.49
C TYR A 163 5.47 -0.71 -1.42
N LEU A 164 6.76 -0.71 -1.75
CA LEU A 164 7.80 -0.21 -0.88
C LEU A 164 7.83 1.31 -0.87
N SER A 165 8.23 1.86 0.28
CA SER A 165 8.33 3.28 0.53
C SER A 165 9.36 3.97 -0.34
N SER A 166 9.09 5.21 -0.78
CA SER A 166 10.09 5.99 -1.52
C SER A 166 11.39 6.22 -0.74
N HIS A 167 11.35 6.17 0.59
CA HIS A 167 12.51 6.36 1.47
C HIS A 167 13.18 5.07 1.92
N PHE A 168 12.60 3.91 1.61
CA PHE A 168 13.16 2.63 2.00
C PHE A 168 14.56 2.44 1.40
N ASN A 169 15.56 2.35 2.27
CA ASN A 169 16.97 2.25 1.91
C ASN A 169 17.69 1.19 2.75
N TYR A 170 17.06 0.03 2.90
CA TYR A 170 17.69 -1.18 3.43
C TYR A 170 17.82 -2.23 2.34
N PRO A 171 18.87 -3.06 2.34
CA PRO A 171 18.94 -4.20 1.44
C PRO A 171 17.80 -5.18 1.75
N LEU A 172 17.23 -5.78 0.70
CA LEU A 172 16.36 -6.94 0.85
C LEU A 172 17.24 -8.19 0.89
N GLU A 173 16.92 -9.13 1.78
CA GLU A 173 17.62 -10.40 1.89
C GLU A 173 16.73 -11.55 1.41
N VAL A 174 17.33 -12.72 1.21
CA VAL A 174 16.57 -13.94 0.87
C VAL A 174 15.58 -14.23 1.99
N GLY A 175 14.30 -14.36 1.65
CA GLY A 175 13.22 -14.59 2.61
C GLY A 175 12.57 -13.32 3.18
N SER A 176 13.09 -12.12 2.89
CA SER A 176 12.44 -10.86 3.25
C SER A 176 11.08 -10.68 2.54
N LEU A 177 10.92 -11.27 1.35
CA LEU A 177 9.70 -11.18 0.55
C LEU A 177 8.94 -12.52 0.56
N PRO A 178 7.61 -12.53 0.76
CA PRO A 178 6.81 -13.75 0.72
C PRO A 178 6.87 -14.44 -0.65
N SER A 179 6.90 -15.77 -0.66
CA SER A 179 6.99 -16.56 -1.89
C SER A 179 5.78 -16.43 -2.82
N THR A 180 4.64 -15.97 -2.29
CA THR A 180 3.39 -15.74 -3.04
C THR A 180 3.30 -14.37 -3.69
N LEU A 181 4.29 -13.49 -3.47
CA LEU A 181 4.25 -12.12 -3.95
C LEU A 181 4.21 -12.08 -5.48
N LYS A 182 3.21 -11.40 -6.04
CA LYS A 182 2.98 -11.29 -7.49
C LYS A 182 3.40 -9.94 -8.04
N THR A 183 3.27 -8.89 -7.24
CA THR A 183 3.59 -7.52 -7.62
C THR A 183 4.47 -6.88 -6.57
N LEU A 184 5.62 -6.37 -7.02
CA LEU A 184 6.55 -5.61 -6.19
C LEU A 184 6.87 -4.27 -6.86
N VAL A 185 6.61 -3.19 -6.14
CA VAL A 185 7.02 -1.84 -6.55
C VAL A 185 8.09 -1.36 -5.57
N MET A 186 9.31 -1.18 -6.08
CA MET A 186 10.44 -0.70 -5.29
C MET A 186 10.33 0.80 -5.01
N GLY A 187 10.79 1.18 -3.82
CA GLY A 187 10.88 2.57 -3.38
C GLY A 187 11.88 3.39 -4.19
N GLU A 188 11.61 4.69 -4.40
CA GLU A 188 12.47 5.58 -5.20
C GLU A 188 13.94 5.58 -4.81
N LYS A 189 14.29 5.49 -3.51
CA LYS A 189 15.68 5.51 -3.02
C LYS A 189 16.38 4.15 -3.01
N TYR A 190 15.66 3.04 -3.24
CA TYR A 190 16.27 1.71 -3.18
C TYR A 190 17.33 1.56 -4.28
N ASN A 191 18.59 1.38 -3.90
CA ASN A 191 19.70 1.18 -4.83
C ASN A 191 20.70 0.14 -4.32
N PHE A 192 20.21 -1.00 -3.82
CA PHE A 192 21.02 -2.16 -3.45
C PHE A 192 20.94 -3.22 -4.54
N ILE A 193 22.04 -3.93 -4.79
CA ILE A 193 22.09 -5.02 -5.77
C ILE A 193 20.99 -6.06 -5.46
N ILE A 194 20.20 -6.40 -6.47
CA ILE A 194 19.24 -7.50 -6.40
C ILE A 194 19.98 -8.79 -6.77
N GLY A 195 20.50 -9.48 -5.75
CA GLY A 195 21.12 -10.79 -5.87
C GLY A 195 20.14 -11.92 -6.18
N LYS A 196 20.70 -13.10 -6.41
CA LYS A 196 19.97 -14.35 -6.68
C LYS A 196 19.01 -14.66 -5.52
N ASP A 197 17.83 -15.17 -5.86
CA ASP A 197 16.79 -15.65 -4.92
C ASP A 197 16.17 -14.58 -3.98
N ILE A 198 16.54 -13.29 -4.10
CA ILE A 198 15.90 -12.19 -3.35
C ILE A 198 14.48 -11.93 -3.87
N ILE A 199 14.29 -11.95 -5.19
CA ILE A 199 12.99 -11.75 -5.85
C ILE A 199 12.30 -13.12 -5.97
N PRO A 200 11.14 -13.34 -5.32
CA PRO A 200 10.40 -14.58 -5.43
C PRO A 200 10.01 -14.95 -6.87
N LYS A 201 10.03 -16.25 -7.16
CA LYS A 201 9.73 -16.80 -8.49
C LYS A 201 8.30 -16.51 -8.99
N GLN A 202 7.36 -16.17 -8.11
CA GLN A 202 5.97 -15.85 -8.48
C GLN A 202 5.73 -14.37 -8.80
N ILE A 203 6.76 -13.51 -8.74
CA ILE A 203 6.61 -12.10 -9.11
C ILE A 203 6.37 -11.99 -10.61
N HIS A 204 5.19 -11.51 -10.99
CA HIS A 204 4.80 -11.24 -12.37
C HIS A 204 5.10 -9.80 -12.78
N THR A 205 4.96 -8.85 -11.84
CA THR A 205 5.20 -7.42 -12.08
C THR A 205 6.26 -6.91 -11.10
N LEU A 206 7.39 -6.45 -11.63
CA LEU A 206 8.45 -5.81 -10.88
C LEU A 206 8.68 -4.39 -11.41
N GLN A 207 8.54 -3.40 -10.54
CA GLN A 207 8.99 -2.05 -10.82
C GLN A 207 10.23 -1.75 -9.99
N LEU A 208 11.36 -1.60 -10.68
CA LEU A 208 12.60 -1.14 -10.06
C LEU A 208 12.50 0.34 -9.69
N SER A 209 13.32 0.70 -8.72
CA SER A 209 13.42 2.05 -8.18
C SER A 209 13.84 3.05 -9.27
N LYS A 210 13.40 4.32 -9.11
CA LYS A 210 13.82 5.42 -9.97
C LYS A 210 15.34 5.59 -10.02
N PHE A 211 16.01 5.35 -8.90
CA PHE A 211 17.46 5.52 -8.73
C PHE A 211 18.23 4.19 -8.80
N TYR A 212 17.59 3.06 -9.11
CA TYR A 212 18.29 1.78 -9.24
C TYR A 212 19.27 1.82 -10.41
N SER A 213 20.56 1.60 -10.13
CA SER A 213 21.66 1.74 -11.10
C SER A 213 22.53 0.49 -11.23
N HIS A 214 22.16 -0.62 -10.60
CA HIS A 214 22.93 -1.86 -10.64
C HIS A 214 22.50 -2.76 -11.79
N PRO A 215 23.38 -3.61 -12.34
CA PRO A 215 23.00 -4.55 -13.39
C PRO A 215 21.97 -5.56 -12.88
N ILE A 216 21.08 -6.00 -13.78
CA ILE A 216 20.25 -7.19 -13.56
C ILE A 216 21.14 -8.40 -13.83
N GLY A 217 21.51 -9.12 -12.77
CA GLY A 217 22.38 -10.29 -12.84
C GLY A 217 21.66 -11.53 -13.38
N GLU A 218 22.44 -12.56 -13.72
CA GLU A 218 21.94 -13.84 -14.19
C GLU A 218 20.97 -14.47 -13.17
N ASN A 219 19.84 -15.00 -13.66
CA ASN A 219 18.82 -15.67 -12.83
C ASN A 219 18.25 -14.83 -11.67
N THR A 220 18.37 -13.50 -11.70
CA THR A 220 17.83 -12.62 -10.65
C THR A 220 16.33 -12.40 -10.79
N LEU A 221 15.79 -12.43 -12.01
CA LEU A 221 14.38 -12.15 -12.31
C LEU A 221 13.66 -13.31 -13.03
N PRO A 222 13.64 -14.53 -12.46
CA PRO A 222 13.21 -15.73 -13.19
C PRO A 222 11.71 -15.75 -13.55
N GLY A 223 10.85 -15.11 -12.74
CA GLY A 223 9.38 -15.12 -12.93
C GLY A 223 8.77 -13.85 -13.50
N VAL A 224 9.57 -12.78 -13.66
CA VAL A 224 9.07 -11.45 -13.98
C VAL A 224 8.54 -11.42 -15.41
N ILE A 225 7.28 -11.02 -15.59
CA ILE A 225 6.64 -10.85 -16.91
C ILE A 225 6.67 -9.38 -17.34
N LYS A 226 6.38 -8.47 -16.41
CA LYS A 226 6.36 -7.02 -16.63
C LYS A 226 7.44 -6.37 -15.79
N LEU A 227 8.42 -5.76 -16.44
CA LEU A 227 9.54 -5.08 -15.80
C LEU A 227 9.49 -3.58 -16.09
N THR A 228 9.52 -2.77 -15.04
CA THR A 228 9.69 -1.31 -15.17
C THR A 228 11.08 -0.92 -14.65
N LEU A 229 11.83 -0.22 -15.49
CA LEU A 229 13.18 0.29 -15.21
C LEU A 229 13.12 1.81 -14.95
N GLY A 230 13.76 2.25 -13.87
CA GLY A 230 13.83 3.65 -13.46
C GLY A 230 14.75 4.52 -14.33
N TYR A 231 14.78 5.82 -14.02
CA TYR A 231 15.55 6.82 -14.78
C TYR A 231 17.06 6.59 -14.72
N SER A 232 17.58 6.19 -13.56
CA SER A 232 19.02 6.02 -13.33
C SER A 232 19.57 4.68 -13.79
N TYR A 233 18.72 3.77 -14.27
CA TYR A 233 19.21 2.50 -14.79
C TYR A 233 20.03 2.73 -16.06
N SER A 234 21.27 2.24 -16.05
CA SER A 234 22.28 2.54 -17.07
C SER A 234 23.02 1.29 -17.59
N CYS A 235 22.73 0.11 -17.05
CA CYS A 235 23.36 -1.14 -17.45
C CYS A 235 22.65 -1.75 -18.68
N PRO A 236 23.37 -2.42 -19.60
CA PRO A 236 22.72 -3.13 -20.71
C PRO A 236 21.78 -4.21 -20.19
N ILE A 237 20.67 -4.44 -20.90
CA ILE A 237 19.76 -5.55 -20.65
C ILE A 237 20.22 -6.76 -21.47
N ILE A 238 20.45 -7.86 -20.77
CA ILE A 238 20.86 -9.14 -21.35
C ILE A 238 19.65 -10.08 -21.32
N GLU A 239 19.23 -10.60 -22.47
CA GLU A 239 18.02 -11.43 -22.62
C GLU A 239 18.04 -12.66 -21.69
N GLU A 240 19.21 -13.28 -21.53
CA GLU A 240 19.43 -14.44 -20.66
C GLU A 240 19.14 -14.14 -19.17
N ASN A 241 19.30 -12.88 -18.74
CA ASN A 241 19.07 -12.48 -17.35
C ASN A 241 17.58 -12.19 -17.05
N ILE A 242 16.74 -12.10 -18.08
CA ILE A 242 15.31 -11.78 -17.99
C ILE A 242 14.45 -12.78 -18.78
N PRO A 243 14.60 -14.10 -18.56
CA PRO A 243 14.08 -15.14 -19.46
C PRO A 243 12.55 -15.17 -19.60
N SER A 244 11.82 -14.61 -18.63
CA SER A 244 10.35 -14.60 -18.59
C SER A 244 9.72 -13.26 -18.97
N VAL A 245 10.53 -12.20 -19.14
CA VAL A 245 10.03 -10.84 -19.35
C VAL A 245 9.42 -10.70 -20.74
N LYS A 246 8.17 -10.24 -20.80
CA LYS A 246 7.42 -9.99 -22.04
C LYS A 246 7.18 -8.51 -22.32
N GLN A 247 7.21 -7.69 -21.27
CA GLN A 247 6.98 -6.25 -21.38
C GLN A 247 8.01 -5.50 -20.54
N ILE A 248 8.67 -4.52 -21.18
CA ILE A 248 9.57 -3.59 -20.51
C ILE A 248 9.05 -2.16 -20.68
N ARG A 249 8.98 -1.43 -19.57
CA ARG A 249 8.85 0.02 -19.55
C ARG A 249 10.15 0.61 -19.04
N TYR A 250 10.76 1.52 -19.80
CA TYR A 250 11.97 2.23 -19.38
C TYR A 250 11.68 3.73 -19.31
N HIS A 251 12.01 4.34 -18.18
CA HIS A 251 11.80 5.77 -17.97
C HIS A 251 13.04 6.63 -18.23
N GLY A 252 14.22 6.02 -18.36
CA GLY A 252 15.47 6.75 -18.58
C GLY A 252 15.76 7.02 -20.07
N THR A 253 16.90 7.66 -20.31
CA THR A 253 17.37 8.06 -21.63
C THR A 253 18.76 7.51 -21.97
N ASN A 254 19.28 6.58 -21.16
CA ASN A 254 20.61 6.03 -21.34
C ASN A 254 20.71 5.25 -22.66
N THR A 255 21.67 5.63 -23.51
CA THR A 255 21.85 5.07 -24.85
C THR A 255 22.24 3.59 -24.84
N THR A 256 23.06 3.16 -23.86
CA THR A 256 23.43 1.75 -23.69
C THR A 256 22.20 0.89 -23.42
N VAL A 257 21.33 1.34 -22.51
CA VAL A 257 20.06 0.65 -22.22
C VAL A 257 19.18 0.60 -23.46
N LEU A 258 18.93 1.75 -24.10
CA LEU A 258 18.08 1.85 -25.29
C LEU A 258 18.58 0.95 -26.44
N ASN A 259 19.89 0.90 -26.67
CA ASN A 259 20.47 0.03 -27.69
C ASN A 259 20.30 -1.46 -27.34
N SER A 260 20.48 -1.84 -26.07
CA SER A 260 20.22 -3.21 -25.63
C SER A 260 18.75 -3.61 -25.71
N LEU A 261 17.82 -2.66 -25.52
CA LEU A 261 16.39 -2.94 -25.66
C LEU A 261 15.99 -3.19 -27.13
N LYS A 262 16.64 -2.53 -28.10
CA LYS A 262 16.37 -2.71 -29.53
C LYS A 262 16.71 -4.12 -30.03
N SER A 263 17.65 -4.83 -29.39
CA SER A 263 17.98 -6.21 -29.76
C SER A 263 16.97 -7.24 -29.23
N LEU A 264 16.08 -6.86 -28.31
CA LEU A 264 15.09 -7.75 -27.68
C LEU A 264 13.84 -7.92 -28.55
N LYS A 265 13.93 -8.77 -29.57
CA LYS A 265 12.88 -8.94 -30.61
C LYS A 265 11.51 -9.42 -30.08
N LYS A 266 11.42 -9.96 -28.86
CA LYS A 266 10.20 -10.58 -28.30
C LYS A 266 9.54 -9.77 -27.19
N ILE A 267 10.03 -8.55 -26.91
CA ILE A 267 9.60 -7.76 -25.76
C ILE A 267 8.84 -6.52 -26.24
N VAL A 268 7.63 -6.32 -25.70
CA VAL A 268 6.87 -5.10 -25.93
C VAL A 268 7.50 -3.96 -25.13
N PHE A 269 7.91 -2.92 -25.86
CA PHE A 269 8.50 -1.72 -25.27
C PHE A 269 7.48 -0.59 -25.20
N ASP A 270 7.19 -0.12 -24.00
CA ASP A 270 6.31 1.04 -23.75
C ASP A 270 7.17 2.24 -23.32
N ASN A 271 7.43 3.16 -24.26
CA ASN A 271 8.17 4.39 -23.97
C ASN A 271 7.19 5.56 -23.76
N PRO A 272 7.11 6.12 -22.54
CA PRO A 272 6.28 7.30 -22.30
C PRO A 272 6.72 8.55 -23.08
N LEU A 273 7.93 8.56 -23.67
CA LEU A 273 8.42 9.68 -24.49
C LEU A 273 7.89 9.69 -25.93
N ASN A 274 7.16 8.66 -26.39
CA ASN A 274 6.53 8.65 -27.72
C ASN A 274 5.21 9.45 -27.80
N LYS A 275 5.02 10.45 -26.92
CA LYS A 275 4.05 11.54 -27.11
C LYS A 275 4.67 12.80 -27.74
N ILE A 276 5.84 12.69 -28.35
CA ILE A 276 6.39 13.74 -29.22
C ILE A 276 6.48 13.18 -30.64
N THR A 277 5.61 13.73 -31.47
CA THR A 277 5.44 13.58 -32.91
C THR A 277 6.73 13.44 -33.73
N TRP A 278 6.71 12.53 -34.71
CA TRP A 278 6.82 12.84 -36.15
C TRP A 278 5.86 11.95 -36.91
#